data_AF-A0A661YN23-F1
#
_entry.id   AF-A0A661YN23-F1
#
_cell.length_a   1.000
_cell.length_b   1.000
_cell.length_c   1.000
_cell.angle_alpha   90.00
_cell.angle_beta   90.00
_cell.angle_gamma   90.00
#
_symmetry.space_group_name_H-M   'P 1'
#
loop_
_entity.id
_entity.type
_entity.pdbx_description
1 polymer ?
#
loop_
_entity_poly.entity_id
_entity_poly.type
_entity_poly.pdbx_seq_one_letter_code
_entity_poly.pdbx_strand_id
1 'polypeptide(L)'
;MQKGVLKGASPEEVVVFWKEIRQIQGEISATSLELNNAFTKVKAMQKALQRTEIPPGEPDQKLHDMKQELMTLMEKLNGNPSKNEIGEKNNPTVKSRVSVAAEGVQNSTYGPTPTHEQSLGIARKELDVLNAGLQVITEEKIPKIEKELEALGAPVVR
;
A
#
# COMPACT_ATOMS: atom_id res chain seq x y z
N MET A 1 36.32 -6.18 5.97
CA MET A 1 35.75 -6.53 4.65
C MET A 1 36.79 -7.34 3.90
N GLN A 2 36.51 -8.59 3.52
CA GLN A 2 37.42 -9.37 2.66
C GLN A 2 37.42 -8.75 1.25
N LYS A 3 38.60 -8.63 0.63
CA LYS A 3 38.73 -8.11 -0.74
C LYS A 3 38.23 -9.16 -1.73
N GLY A 4 36.98 -9.03 -2.17
CA GLY A 4 36.47 -9.74 -3.35
C GLY A 4 37.19 -9.27 -4.63
N VAL A 5 37.16 -10.09 -5.68
CA VAL A 5 37.80 -9.81 -6.98
C VAL A 5 37.09 -8.68 -7.75
N LEU A 6 35.83 -8.40 -7.39
CA LEU A 6 35.03 -7.32 -7.91
C LEU A 6 35.06 -6.12 -6.94
N LYS A 7 35.06 -4.89 -7.46
CA LYS A 7 35.06 -3.67 -6.65
C LYS A 7 33.64 -3.36 -6.17
N GLY A 8 33.36 -3.65 -4.91
CA GLY A 8 32.09 -3.29 -4.26
C GLY A 8 31.84 -1.77 -4.22
N ALA A 9 30.60 -1.40 -3.93
CA ALA A 9 30.18 -0.02 -3.72
C ALA A 9 30.97 0.64 -2.58
N SER A 10 31.17 1.94 -2.69
CA SER A 10 31.75 2.75 -1.62
C SER A 10 30.84 2.80 -0.39
N PRO A 11 31.39 3.01 0.82
CA PRO A 11 30.59 3.24 2.02
C PRO A 11 29.55 4.36 1.84
N GLU A 12 29.90 5.41 1.10
CA GLU A 12 29.03 6.55 0.84
C GLU A 12 27.81 6.15 -0.02
N GLU A 13 28.02 5.39 -1.11
CA GLU A 13 26.94 4.85 -1.95
C GLU A 13 26.01 3.93 -1.14
N VAL A 14 26.57 3.08 -0.28
CA VAL A 14 25.80 2.20 0.61
C VAL A 14 24.93 3.01 1.58
N VAL A 15 25.47 4.09 2.16
CA VAL A 15 24.72 4.95 3.08
C VAL A 15 23.59 5.70 2.37
N VAL A 16 23.82 6.18 1.15
CA VAL A 16 22.76 6.82 0.33
C VAL A 16 21.63 5.84 0.08
N PHE A 17 21.94 4.66 -0.45
CA PHE A 17 20.93 3.65 -0.77
C PHE A 17 20.17 3.16 0.48
N TRP A 18 20.86 3.02 1.61
CA TRP A 18 20.21 2.68 2.88
C TRP A 18 19.22 3.75 3.36
N LYS A 19 19.53 5.04 3.17
CA LYS A 19 18.60 6.14 3.48
C LYS A 19 17.37 6.09 2.58
N GLU A 20 17.53 5.80 1.29
CA GLU A 20 16.41 5.66 0.35
C GLU A 20 15.49 4.50 0.74
N ILE A 21 16.05 3.35 1.15
CA ILE A 21 15.28 2.23 1.69
C ILE A 21 14.50 2.64 2.93
N ARG A 22 15.14 3.32 3.89
CA ARG A 22 14.45 3.79 5.11
C ARG A 22 13.31 4.74 4.78
N GLN A 23 13.52 5.65 3.83
CA GLN A 23 12.51 6.60 3.41
C GLN A 23 11.29 5.87 2.82
N ILE A 24 11.48 4.99 1.84
CA ILE A 24 10.36 4.27 1.23
C ILE A 24 9.65 3.35 2.25
N GLN A 25 10.38 2.77 3.21
CA GLN A 25 9.77 1.99 4.29
C GLN A 25 8.84 2.84 5.16
N GLY A 26 9.25 4.06 5.51
CA GLY A 26 8.42 5.01 6.24
C GLY A 26 7.15 5.39 5.47
N GLU A 27 7.29 5.64 4.17
CA GLU A 27 6.15 5.95 3.29
C GLU A 27 5.20 4.76 3.18
N ILE A 28 5.71 3.53 2.98
CA ILE A 28 4.89 2.30 2.98
C ILE A 28 4.11 2.15 4.29
N SER A 29 4.74 2.44 5.43
CA SER A 29 4.05 2.42 6.73
C SER A 29 2.92 3.44 6.80
N ALA A 30 3.14 4.67 6.34
CA ALA A 30 2.11 5.70 6.28
C ALA A 30 0.95 5.30 5.36
N THR A 31 1.26 4.88 4.13
CA THR A 31 0.29 4.38 3.16
C THR A 31 -0.52 3.19 3.70
N SER A 32 0.13 2.24 4.38
CA SER A 32 -0.56 1.09 4.97
C SER A 32 -1.52 1.51 6.08
N LEU A 33 -1.16 2.50 6.89
CA LEU A 33 -2.04 3.04 7.93
C LEU A 33 -3.25 3.73 7.32
N GLU A 34 -3.04 4.57 6.32
CA GLU A 34 -4.12 5.28 5.62
C GLU A 34 -5.07 4.31 4.91
N LEU A 35 -4.54 3.29 4.21
CA LEU A 35 -5.36 2.22 3.61
C LEU A 35 -6.25 1.52 4.64
N ASN A 36 -5.69 1.15 5.80
CA ASN A 36 -6.44 0.48 6.86
C ASN A 36 -7.54 1.37 7.44
N ASN A 37 -7.26 2.67 7.60
CA ASN A 37 -8.25 3.64 8.06
C ASN A 37 -9.38 3.81 7.03
N ALA A 38 -9.04 4.01 5.76
CA ALA A 38 -10.00 4.13 4.67
C ALA A 38 -10.90 2.89 4.57
N PHE A 39 -10.31 1.69 4.66
CA PHE A 39 -11.05 0.44 4.61
C PHE A 39 -11.99 0.25 5.81
N THR A 40 -11.53 0.61 7.01
CA THR A 40 -12.36 0.58 8.21
C THR A 40 -13.53 1.55 8.10
N LYS A 41 -13.28 2.75 7.57
CA LYS A 41 -14.29 3.78 7.34
C LYS A 41 -15.35 3.32 6.33
N VAL A 42 -14.93 2.77 5.19
CA VAL A 42 -15.86 2.21 4.18
C VAL A 42 -16.70 1.07 4.77
N LYS A 43 -16.10 0.17 5.56
CA LYS A 43 -16.86 -0.88 6.26
C LYS A 43 -17.88 -0.32 7.25
N ALA A 44 -17.53 0.76 7.96
CA ALA A 44 -18.45 1.40 8.89
C ALA A 44 -19.60 2.10 8.14
N MET A 45 -19.34 2.73 7.00
CA MET A 45 -20.37 3.28 6.11
C MET A 45 -21.31 2.20 5.56
N GLN A 46 -20.81 1.03 5.18
CA GLN A 46 -21.66 -0.11 4.80
C GLN A 46 -22.61 -0.51 5.93
N LYS A 47 -22.13 -0.55 7.18
CA LYS A 47 -22.97 -0.85 8.34
C LYS A 47 -23.97 0.27 8.65
N ALA A 48 -23.59 1.53 8.43
CA ALA A 48 -24.47 2.67 8.63
C ALA A 48 -25.62 2.66 7.62
N LEU A 49 -25.32 2.39 6.34
CA LEU A 49 -26.32 2.25 5.28
C LEU A 49 -27.33 1.14 5.58
N GLN A 50 -26.86 -0.01 6.07
CA GLN A 50 -27.73 -1.14 6.49
C GLN A 50 -28.69 -0.80 7.64
N ARG A 51 -28.48 0.31 8.35
CA ARG A 51 -29.36 0.78 9.44
C ARG A 51 -30.38 1.81 8.97
N THR A 52 -30.36 2.19 7.69
CA THR A 52 -31.39 3.05 7.10
C THR A 52 -32.60 2.22 6.67
N GLU A 53 -33.75 2.86 6.49
CA GLU A 53 -34.97 2.22 5.98
C GLU A 53 -35.02 2.11 4.45
N ILE A 54 -33.89 2.40 3.78
CA ILE A 54 -33.81 2.50 2.33
C ILE A 54 -33.54 1.11 1.73
N PRO A 55 -34.22 0.72 0.64
CA PRO A 55 -33.93 -0.53 -0.04
C PRO A 55 -32.50 -0.52 -0.63
N PRO A 56 -31.85 -1.69 -0.75
CA PRO A 56 -30.54 -1.79 -1.39
C PRO A 56 -30.51 -1.12 -2.76
N GLY A 57 -29.42 -0.40 -3.06
CA GLY A 57 -29.35 0.39 -4.29
C GLY A 57 -27.96 0.87 -4.64
N GLU A 58 -27.91 2.00 -5.36
CA GLU A 58 -26.68 2.61 -5.84
C GLU A 58 -25.63 2.87 -4.72
N PRO A 59 -26.00 3.33 -3.51
CA PRO A 59 -25.03 3.53 -2.43
C PRO A 59 -24.33 2.25 -1.96
N ASP A 60 -25.03 1.10 -1.94
CA ASP A 60 -24.44 -0.20 -1.61
C ASP A 60 -23.37 -0.59 -2.63
N GLN A 61 -23.67 -0.41 -3.91
CA GLN A 61 -22.74 -0.71 -5.00
C GLN A 61 -21.49 0.17 -4.92
N LYS A 62 -21.65 1.49 -4.72
CA LYS A 62 -20.52 2.41 -4.54
C LYS A 62 -19.62 2.00 -3.38
N LEU A 63 -20.20 1.65 -2.22
CA LEU A 63 -19.43 1.21 -1.06
C LEU A 63 -18.75 -0.14 -1.30
N HIS A 64 -19.41 -1.06 -2.00
CA HIS A 64 -18.82 -2.33 -2.41
C HIS A 64 -17.61 -2.10 -3.31
N ASP A 65 -17.76 -1.29 -4.35
CA ASP A 65 -16.70 -1.02 -5.33
C ASP A 65 -15.50 -0.34 -4.65
N MET A 66 -15.74 0.68 -3.82
CA MET A 66 -14.66 1.30 -3.03
C MET A 66 -13.94 0.31 -2.12
N LYS A 67 -14.67 -0.63 -1.51
CA LYS A 67 -14.06 -1.68 -0.69
C LYS A 67 -13.17 -2.60 -1.55
N GLN A 68 -13.59 -2.96 -2.76
CA GLN A 68 -12.79 -3.77 -3.68
C GLN A 68 -11.55 -3.02 -4.18
N GLU A 69 -11.69 -1.72 -4.48
CA GLU A 69 -10.57 -0.85 -4.84
C GLU A 69 -9.53 -0.82 -3.71
N LEU A 70 -9.95 -0.59 -2.47
CA LEU A 70 -9.06 -0.60 -1.30
C LEU A 70 -8.38 -1.96 -1.09
N MET A 71 -9.12 -3.07 -1.26
CA MET A 71 -8.53 -4.42 -1.20
C MET A 71 -7.48 -4.65 -2.29
N THR A 72 -7.74 -4.14 -3.50
CA THR A 72 -6.78 -4.21 -4.62
C THR A 72 -5.50 -3.42 -4.31
N LEU A 73 -5.62 -2.23 -3.70
CA LEU A 73 -4.47 -1.45 -3.27
C LEU A 73 -3.69 -2.17 -2.15
N MET A 74 -4.37 -2.76 -1.16
CA MET A 74 -3.74 -3.57 -0.12
C MET A 74 -2.98 -4.77 -0.70
N GLU A 75 -3.54 -5.46 -1.70
CA GLU A 75 -2.89 -6.58 -2.37
C GLU A 75 -1.64 -6.14 -3.14
N LYS A 76 -1.66 -4.97 -3.81
CA LYS A 76 -0.47 -4.41 -4.47
C LYS A 76 0.63 -4.02 -3.48
N LEU A 77 0.26 -3.54 -2.30
CA LEU A 77 1.22 -3.15 -1.26
C LEU A 77 1.85 -4.36 -0.57
N ASN A 78 1.02 -5.33 -0.15
CA ASN A 78 1.39 -6.38 0.80
C ASN A 78 1.21 -7.81 0.27
N GLY A 79 0.52 -8.00 -0.84
CA GLY A 79 0.13 -9.31 -1.36
C GLY A 79 -1.22 -9.76 -0.83
N ASN A 80 -1.73 -10.86 -1.38
CA ASN A 80 -3.02 -11.41 -1.01
C ASN A 80 -2.92 -12.20 0.33
N PRO A 81 -3.71 -11.85 1.36
CA PRO A 81 -3.65 -12.52 2.65
C PRO A 81 -3.93 -14.03 2.58
N SER A 82 -4.94 -14.44 1.80
CA SER A 82 -5.31 -15.86 1.68
C SER A 82 -4.22 -16.68 1.01
N LYS A 83 -3.50 -16.11 0.03
CA LYS A 83 -2.32 -16.76 -0.56
C LYS A 83 -1.18 -16.90 0.45
N ASN A 84 -0.95 -15.84 1.25
CA ASN A 84 0.08 -15.85 2.28
C ASN A 84 -0.16 -16.95 3.34
N GLU A 85 -1.42 -17.21 3.71
CA GLU A 85 -1.78 -18.24 4.70
C GLU A 85 -1.40 -19.66 4.26
N ILE A 86 -1.46 -19.95 2.96
CA ILE A 86 -1.16 -21.28 2.40
C ILE A 86 0.23 -21.36 1.75
N GLY A 87 1.02 -20.28 1.80
CA GLY A 87 2.33 -20.20 1.16
C GLY A 87 2.29 -20.12 -0.37
N GLU A 88 1.14 -19.76 -0.95
CA GLU A 88 1.00 -19.59 -2.39
C GLU A 88 1.69 -18.30 -2.86
N LYS A 89 2.27 -18.33 -4.06
CA LYS A 89 3.03 -17.19 -4.59
C LYS A 89 2.11 -16.00 -4.88
N ASN A 90 2.54 -14.84 -4.40
CA ASN A 90 2.00 -13.54 -4.82
C ASN A 90 2.75 -13.00 -6.03
N ASN A 91 2.09 -12.13 -6.80
CA ASN A 91 2.80 -11.25 -7.72
C ASN A 91 3.74 -10.34 -6.92
N PRO A 92 4.85 -9.84 -7.51
CA PRO A 92 5.72 -8.89 -6.83
C PRO A 92 4.93 -7.69 -6.31
N THR A 93 5.09 -7.39 -5.03
CA THR A 93 4.43 -6.29 -4.33
C THR A 93 5.42 -5.17 -4.08
N VAL A 94 4.94 -3.97 -3.75
CA VAL A 94 5.81 -2.87 -3.33
C VAL A 94 6.71 -3.31 -2.19
N LYS A 95 6.15 -3.97 -1.17
CA LYS A 95 6.90 -4.44 0.00
C LYS A 95 7.92 -5.53 -0.35
N SER A 96 7.58 -6.47 -1.24
CA SER A 96 8.53 -7.52 -1.65
C SER A 96 9.69 -6.93 -2.45
N ARG A 97 9.44 -5.93 -3.30
CA ARG A 97 10.50 -5.24 -4.05
C ARG A 97 11.43 -4.43 -3.15
N VAL A 98 10.89 -3.77 -2.13
CA VAL A 98 11.71 -3.12 -1.09
C VAL A 98 12.52 -4.14 -0.30
N SER A 99 11.97 -5.33 -0.04
CA SER A 99 12.73 -6.43 0.57
C SER A 99 13.93 -6.85 -0.27
N VAL A 100 13.73 -7.06 -1.57
CA VAL A 100 14.82 -7.37 -2.52
C VAL A 100 15.87 -6.24 -2.57
N ALA A 101 15.44 -4.98 -2.55
CA ALA A 101 16.37 -3.86 -2.48
C ALA A 101 17.17 -3.87 -1.16
N ALA A 102 16.52 -4.14 -0.03
CA ALA A 102 17.13 -4.14 1.29
C ALA A 102 18.21 -5.22 1.47
N GLU A 103 18.14 -6.33 0.74
CA GLU A 103 19.19 -7.36 0.72
C GLU A 103 20.54 -6.79 0.26
N GLY A 104 20.52 -5.76 -0.59
CA GLY A 104 21.70 -5.03 -1.04
C GLY A 104 22.49 -4.29 0.05
N VAL A 105 21.92 -4.13 1.24
CA VAL A 105 22.58 -3.44 2.38
C VAL A 105 22.57 -4.24 3.68
N GLN A 106 21.57 -5.08 3.91
CA GLN A 106 21.46 -5.83 5.17
C GLN A 106 22.44 -7.01 5.25
N ASN A 107 22.73 -7.66 4.11
CA ASN A 107 23.55 -8.88 4.05
C ASN A 107 24.59 -8.83 2.92
N SER A 108 24.90 -7.64 2.40
CA SER A 108 25.81 -7.48 1.27
C SER A 108 27.22 -7.09 1.70
N THR A 109 28.21 -7.87 1.27
CA THR A 109 29.64 -7.50 1.35
C THR A 109 30.09 -6.65 0.16
N TYR A 110 29.20 -6.45 -0.81
CA TYR A 110 29.45 -5.75 -2.08
C TYR A 110 28.70 -4.42 -2.21
N GLY A 111 27.70 -4.18 -1.36
CA GLY A 111 26.73 -3.08 -1.51
C GLY A 111 25.58 -3.41 -2.46
N PRO A 112 24.76 -2.40 -2.83
CA PRO A 112 23.66 -2.59 -3.78
C PRO A 112 24.17 -3.02 -5.16
N THR A 113 23.37 -3.82 -5.85
CA THR A 113 23.63 -4.25 -7.24
C THR A 113 22.64 -3.50 -8.14
N PRO A 114 22.85 -3.48 -9.47
CA PRO A 114 21.87 -2.92 -10.39
C PRO A 114 20.45 -3.50 -10.22
N THR A 115 20.34 -4.77 -9.84
CA THR A 115 19.06 -5.41 -9.52
C THR A 115 18.40 -4.82 -8.28
N HIS A 116 19.18 -4.53 -7.23
CA HIS A 116 18.66 -3.91 -6.01
C HIS A 116 18.14 -2.49 -6.29
N GLU A 117 18.91 -1.69 -7.05
CA GLU A 117 18.53 -0.34 -7.47
C GLU A 117 17.29 -0.35 -8.35
N GLN A 118 17.22 -1.24 -9.33
CA GLN A 118 16.05 -1.39 -10.19
C GLN A 118 14.82 -1.81 -9.38
N SER A 119 14.97 -2.73 -8.42
CA SER A 119 13.87 -3.15 -7.54
C SER A 119 13.34 -1.99 -6.72
N LEU A 120 14.21 -1.17 -6.14
CA LEU A 120 13.83 0.03 -5.40
C LEU A 120 13.12 1.05 -6.28
N GLY A 121 13.64 1.28 -7.49
CA GLY A 121 13.04 2.20 -8.47
C GLY A 121 11.64 1.75 -8.93
N ILE A 122 11.40 0.45 -9.09
CA ILE A 122 10.07 -0.07 -9.40
C ILE A 122 9.15 0.09 -8.19
N ALA A 123 9.62 -0.24 -6.98
CA ALA A 123 8.83 -0.09 -5.75
C ALA A 123 8.37 1.36 -5.55
N ARG A 124 9.24 2.34 -5.82
CA ARG A 124 8.91 3.77 -5.77
C ARG A 124 7.75 4.11 -6.70
N LYS A 125 7.86 3.75 -7.98
CA LYS A 125 6.83 4.03 -8.99
C LYS A 125 5.50 3.36 -8.64
N GLU A 126 5.53 2.11 -8.19
CA GLU A 126 4.33 1.38 -7.79
C GLU A 126 3.68 2.02 -6.54
N LEU A 127 4.48 2.50 -5.58
CA LEU A 127 3.99 3.22 -4.40
C LEU A 127 3.35 4.56 -4.76
N ASP A 128 3.95 5.32 -5.68
CA ASP A 128 3.41 6.61 -6.14
C ASP A 128 2.04 6.43 -6.80
N VAL A 129 1.91 5.43 -7.68
CA VAL A 129 0.62 5.08 -8.32
C VAL A 129 -0.42 4.64 -7.29
N LEU A 130 -0.01 3.85 -6.29
CA LEU A 130 -0.89 3.40 -5.22
C LEU A 130 -1.37 4.58 -4.37
N ASN A 131 -0.48 5.48 -3.98
CA ASN A 131 -0.81 6.67 -3.20
C ASN A 131 -1.77 7.60 -3.96
N ALA A 132 -1.57 7.81 -5.26
CA ALA A 132 -2.51 8.58 -6.08
C ALA A 132 -3.91 7.93 -6.09
N GLY A 133 -3.98 6.60 -6.23
CA GLY A 133 -5.25 5.89 -6.16
C GLY A 133 -5.91 5.96 -4.78
N LEU A 134 -5.13 5.87 -3.71
CA LEU A 134 -5.60 6.02 -2.34
C LEU A 134 -6.14 7.43 -2.08
N GLN A 135 -5.43 8.46 -2.53
CA GLN A 135 -5.81 9.86 -2.38
C GLN A 135 -7.17 10.15 -3.03
N VAL A 136 -7.41 9.63 -4.25
CA VAL A 136 -8.73 9.77 -4.89
C VAL A 136 -9.84 9.13 -4.03
N ILE A 137 -9.57 7.99 -3.40
CA ILE A 137 -10.55 7.34 -2.53
C ILE A 137 -10.77 8.18 -1.26
N THR A 138 -9.70 8.64 -0.60
CA THR A 138 -9.76 9.29 0.70
C THR A 138 -10.22 10.74 0.64
N GLU A 139 -9.83 11.49 -0.38
CA GLU A 139 -10.12 12.92 -0.52
C GLU A 139 -11.37 13.22 -1.36
N GLU A 140 -11.76 12.32 -2.27
CA GLU A 140 -12.91 12.56 -3.15
C GLU A 140 -14.07 11.59 -2.90
N LYS A 141 -13.83 10.28 -3.03
CA LYS A 141 -14.92 9.29 -3.01
C LYS A 141 -15.55 9.12 -1.63
N ILE A 142 -14.73 9.03 -0.57
CA ILE A 142 -15.20 8.91 0.81
C ILE A 142 -16.03 10.15 1.20
N PRO A 143 -15.53 11.39 1.09
CA PRO A 143 -16.32 12.57 1.48
C PRO A 143 -17.61 12.74 0.66
N LYS A 144 -17.60 12.32 -0.61
CA LYS A 144 -18.80 12.35 -1.44
C LYS A 144 -19.87 11.40 -0.92
N ILE A 145 -19.51 10.13 -0.65
CA ILE A 145 -20.50 9.17 -0.17
C ILE A 145 -20.96 9.46 1.25
N GLU A 146 -20.12 10.06 2.09
CA GLU A 146 -20.53 10.50 3.44
C GLU A 146 -21.70 11.48 3.36
N LYS A 147 -21.61 12.49 2.49
CA LYS A 147 -22.70 13.45 2.26
C LYS A 147 -23.96 12.79 1.71
N GLU A 148 -23.80 11.82 0.81
CA GLU A 148 -24.93 11.04 0.29
C GLU A 148 -25.61 10.28 1.45
N LEU A 149 -24.86 9.59 2.30
CA LEU A 149 -25.38 8.84 3.44
C LEU A 149 -26.05 9.73 4.50
N GLU A 150 -25.50 10.91 4.77
CA GLU A 150 -26.10 11.91 5.66
C GLU A 150 -27.47 12.38 5.13
N ALA A 151 -27.59 12.66 3.83
CA ALA A 151 -28.85 13.03 3.19
C ALA A 151 -29.90 11.91 3.26
N LEU A 152 -29.45 10.67 3.34
CA LEU A 152 -30.26 9.46 3.49
C LEU A 152 -30.63 9.14 4.95
N GLY A 153 -30.21 9.96 5.92
CA GLY A 153 -30.50 9.77 7.35
C GLY A 153 -29.69 8.64 7.99
N ALA A 154 -28.60 8.21 7.37
CA ALA A 154 -27.72 7.21 7.97
C ALA A 154 -27.01 7.75 9.21
N PRO A 155 -26.71 6.91 10.22
CA PRO A 155 -25.91 7.32 11.37
C PRO A 155 -24.52 7.82 10.93
N VAL A 156 -24.07 8.93 11.52
CA VAL A 156 -22.75 9.51 11.24
C VAL A 156 -21.64 8.53 11.60
N VAL A 157 -20.71 8.30 10.66
CA VAL A 157 -19.51 7.50 10.85
C VAL A 157 -18.35 8.44 11.14
N ARG A 158 -17.75 8.31 12.33
CA ARG A 158 -16.53 9.04 12.72
C ARG A 158 -15.33 8.12 12.75
#